data_AF-G0MHP5-F1
#
_entry.id   AF-G0MHP5-F1
#
_cell.length_a   1.000
_cell.length_b   1.000
_cell.length_c   1.000
_cell.angle_alpha   90.00
_cell.angle_beta   90.00
_cell.angle_gamma   90.00
#
_symmetry.space_group_name_H-M   'P 1'
#
loop_
_entity.id
_entity.type
_entity.pdbx_description
1 polymer ?
#
loop_
_entity_poly.entity_id
_entity_poly.type
_entity_poly.pdbx_seq_one_letter_code
_entity_poly.pdbx_strand_id
1 'polypeptide(L)'
;MQGSVTTFFQYADASRLPLLCRSAHFNKATKQCSVYSDAINPNGYLEYKPNQNVIYIEKICIPDTVLPMSCDDVFRRIPQHILLGHASEVISVASENECVLECIKAKTMRAVPCHSILHYPDFASLNCILNVHTRHTKNQYFTPELAYKVDYVELGSCVTTAAAVDEVSKSRQIEAERKLLEQLDANPTVIEFRKH
;
A
#
# COMPACT_ATOMS: atom_id res chain seq x y z
N MET A 1 5.97 30.00 5.36
CA MET A 1 6.51 29.14 6.44
C MET A 1 5.88 27.75 6.28
N GLN A 2 6.55 26.87 5.52
CA GLN A 2 6.07 25.52 5.21
C GLN A 2 6.91 24.55 6.04
N GLY A 3 6.33 24.05 7.13
CA GLY A 3 6.90 22.95 7.90
C GLY A 3 6.44 21.64 7.29
N SER A 4 7.31 20.99 6.51
CA SER A 4 7.12 19.61 6.09
C SER A 4 7.40 18.70 7.28
N VAL A 5 6.36 18.15 7.90
CA VAL A 5 6.52 17.10 8.91
C VAL A 5 6.59 15.77 8.16
N THR A 6 7.80 15.42 7.73
CA THR A 6 8.10 14.08 7.23
C THR A 6 8.14 13.15 8.44
N THR A 7 7.14 12.28 8.58
CA THR A 7 6.96 11.46 9.79
C THR A 7 7.79 10.18 9.65
N PHE A 8 9.11 10.32 9.69
CA PHE A 8 9.97 9.19 9.99
C PHE A 8 9.77 8.82 11.46
N PHE A 9 9.41 7.58 11.77
CA PHE A 9 9.51 7.05 13.12
C PHE A 9 10.99 6.90 13.50
N GLN A 10 11.58 8.00 13.93
CA GLN A 10 12.91 8.08 14.50
C GLN A 10 12.81 8.03 16.03
N TYR A 11 13.82 7.49 16.70
CA TYR A 11 14.01 7.79 18.12
C TYR A 11 14.16 9.31 18.31
N ALA A 12 14.00 9.80 19.54
CA ALA A 12 14.25 11.21 19.88
C ALA A 12 15.69 11.67 19.54
N ASP A 13 16.62 10.73 19.28
CA ASP A 13 18.00 10.97 18.86
C ASP A 13 18.24 10.85 17.34
N ALA A 14 17.18 10.77 16.53
CA ALA A 14 17.23 10.59 15.07
C ALA A 14 17.80 9.23 14.58
N SER A 15 18.09 8.28 15.47
CA SER A 15 18.51 6.94 15.06
C SER A 15 17.37 6.13 14.46
N ARG A 16 17.70 5.28 13.47
CA ARG A 16 16.76 4.33 12.86
C ARG A 16 16.40 3.25 13.87
N LEU A 17 15.10 2.93 14.00
CA LEU A 17 14.66 1.85 14.88
C LEU A 17 15.37 0.52 14.54
N PRO A 18 15.85 -0.23 15.55
CA PRO A 18 16.53 -1.50 15.34
C PRO A 18 15.62 -2.48 14.58
N LEU A 19 16.23 -3.36 13.77
CA LEU A 19 15.54 -4.41 13.02
C LEU A 19 14.73 -5.37 13.90
N LEU A 20 14.94 -5.33 15.22
CA LEU A 20 14.18 -6.08 16.22
C LEU A 20 12.80 -5.48 16.52
N CYS A 21 12.49 -4.25 16.09
CA CYS A 21 11.16 -3.66 16.29
C CYS A 21 10.17 -4.17 15.24
N ARG A 22 9.06 -4.74 15.72
CA ARG A 22 7.89 -5.08 14.90
C ARG A 22 6.71 -4.14 15.14
N SER A 23 6.55 -3.61 16.35
CA SER A 23 5.47 -2.67 16.67
C SER A 23 5.85 -1.65 17.74
N ALA A 24 5.05 -0.61 17.87
CA ALA A 24 5.20 0.42 18.89
C ALA A 24 3.85 0.93 19.41
N HIS A 25 3.82 1.31 20.68
CA HIS A 25 2.73 2.02 21.33
C HIS A 25 3.15 3.46 21.60
N PHE A 26 2.42 4.41 21.03
CA PHE A 26 2.55 5.82 21.40
C PHE A 26 1.43 6.21 22.36
N ASN A 27 1.78 6.50 23.61
CA ASN A 27 0.84 6.99 24.62
C ASN A 27 0.64 8.51 24.44
N LYS A 28 -0.58 8.92 24.11
CA LYS A 28 -0.92 10.31 23.84
C LYS A 28 -0.83 11.22 25.07
N ALA A 29 -1.06 10.68 26.26
CA ALA A 29 -1.07 11.43 27.52
C ALA A 29 0.36 11.70 28.01
N THR A 30 1.20 10.66 28.04
CA THR A 30 2.59 10.78 28.51
C THR A 30 3.59 11.18 27.42
N LYS A 31 3.16 11.16 26.14
CA LYS A 31 4.01 11.37 24.95
C LYS A 31 5.17 10.37 24.85
N GLN A 32 5.03 9.20 25.46
CA GLN A 32 6.05 8.15 25.45
C GLN A 32 5.76 7.11 24.37
N CYS A 33 6.82 6.60 23.75
CA CYS A 33 6.79 5.50 22.81
C CYS A 33 7.38 4.23 23.46
N SER A 34 6.64 3.14 23.46
CA SER A 34 7.10 1.82 23.88
C SER A 34 7.22 0.92 22.66
N VAL A 35 8.37 0.28 22.47
CA VAL A 35 8.69 -0.49 21.27
C VAL A 35 8.71 -1.98 21.60
N TYR A 36 8.23 -2.81 20.69
CA TYR A 36 8.09 -4.26 20.89
C TYR A 36 8.67 -5.05 19.71
N SER A 37 9.16 -6.25 20.02
CA SER A 37 9.68 -7.20 19.03
C SER A 37 8.63 -8.12 18.42
N ASP A 38 7.35 -7.91 18.75
CA ASP A 38 6.23 -8.66 18.21
C ASP A 38 5.11 -7.71 17.75
N ALA A 39 4.13 -8.26 17.04
CA ALA A 39 2.97 -7.57 16.50
C ALA A 39 1.66 -8.13 17.07
N ILE A 40 0.57 -7.39 16.86
CA ILE A 40 -0.78 -7.83 17.21
C ILE A 40 -1.25 -8.89 16.20
N ASN A 41 -2.04 -9.84 16.69
CA ASN A 41 -2.73 -10.84 15.86
C ASN A 41 -3.52 -10.14 14.71
N PRO A 42 -3.49 -10.65 13.47
CA PRO A 42 -2.95 -11.94 13.05
C PRO A 42 -1.45 -11.95 12.75
N ASN A 43 -0.79 -10.80 12.72
CA ASN A 43 0.61 -10.71 12.29
C ASN A 43 1.62 -11.13 13.38
N GLY A 44 1.19 -11.25 14.63
CA GLY A 44 2.00 -11.74 15.76
C GLY A 44 1.16 -12.35 16.89
N TYR A 45 1.77 -12.52 18.05
CA TYR A 45 1.14 -13.20 19.21
C TYR A 45 0.49 -12.24 20.21
N LEU A 46 0.59 -10.92 20.00
CA LEU A 46 0.01 -9.94 20.91
C LEU A 46 -1.51 -9.85 20.74
N GLU A 47 -2.22 -9.76 21.85
CA GLU A 47 -3.68 -9.60 21.87
C GLU A 47 -4.06 -8.12 21.68
N TYR A 48 -5.03 -7.85 20.81
CA TYR A 48 -5.58 -6.51 20.64
C TYR A 48 -6.44 -6.12 21.86
N LYS A 49 -6.02 -5.07 22.57
CA LYS A 49 -6.81 -4.45 23.64
C LYS A 49 -7.09 -2.98 23.26
N PRO A 50 -8.35 -2.63 22.94
CA PRO A 50 -8.70 -1.26 22.56
C PRO A 50 -8.28 -0.25 23.64
N ASN A 51 -7.55 0.79 23.23
CA ASN A 51 -7.17 1.89 24.12
C ASN A 51 -7.14 3.21 23.36
N GLN A 52 -8.06 4.13 23.70
CA GLN A 52 -8.20 5.42 22.99
C GLN A 52 -7.00 6.36 23.21
N ASN A 53 -6.24 6.17 24.29
CA ASN A 53 -5.06 6.96 24.65
C ASN A 53 -3.77 6.43 24.03
N VAL A 54 -3.81 5.29 23.32
CA VAL A 54 -2.64 4.68 22.69
C VAL A 54 -2.83 4.63 21.18
N ILE A 55 -1.79 4.99 20.44
CA ILE A 55 -1.69 4.73 19.00
C ILE A 55 -0.80 3.51 18.84
N TYR A 56 -1.35 2.45 18.25
CA TYR A 56 -0.59 1.28 17.83
C TYR A 56 -0.02 1.52 16.43
N ILE A 57 1.26 1.23 16.26
CA ILE A 57 1.99 1.33 14.99
C ILE A 57 2.67 -0.01 14.76
N GLU A 58 2.57 -0.53 13.54
CA GLU A 58 3.22 -1.76 13.14
C GLU A 58 4.13 -1.51 11.95
N LYS A 59 5.26 -2.20 11.92
CA LYS A 59 6.19 -2.16 10.81
C LYS A 59 5.77 -3.19 9.76
N ILE A 60 5.44 -2.71 8.57
CA ILE A 60 5.32 -3.52 7.36
C ILE A 60 6.56 -3.34 6.48
N CYS A 61 7.06 -4.42 5.89
CA CYS A 61 8.16 -4.39 4.93
C CYS A 61 7.59 -4.56 3.52
N ILE A 62 7.70 -3.51 2.71
CA ILE A 62 7.29 -3.52 1.29
C ILE A 62 8.56 -3.43 0.44
N PRO A 63 8.76 -4.32 -0.54
CA PRO A 63 9.93 -4.22 -1.42
C PRO A 63 9.93 -2.91 -2.22
N ASP A 64 11.11 -2.31 -2.40
CA ASP A 64 11.27 -1.07 -3.17
C ASP A 64 10.83 -1.21 -4.64
N THR A 65 10.79 -2.44 -5.16
CA THR A 65 10.27 -2.77 -6.49
C THR A 65 8.74 -2.62 -6.60
N VAL A 66 8.04 -2.64 -5.47
CA VAL A 66 6.57 -2.51 -5.38
C VAL A 66 6.19 -1.08 -5.03
N LEU A 67 6.93 -0.44 -4.12
CA LEU A 67 6.67 0.92 -3.69
C LEU A 67 7.99 1.67 -3.50
N PRO A 68 8.21 2.81 -4.21
CA PRO A 68 9.46 3.53 -4.08
C PRO A 68 9.62 4.12 -2.67
N MET A 69 10.85 4.15 -2.15
CA MET A 69 11.18 4.70 -0.82
C MET A 69 10.77 6.17 -0.61
N SER A 70 10.43 6.91 -1.67
CA SER A 70 9.91 8.28 -1.57
C SER A 70 8.46 8.35 -1.09
N CYS A 71 7.75 7.23 -1.03
CA CYS A 71 6.38 7.14 -0.54
C CYS A 71 6.39 6.93 0.99
N ASP A 72 6.39 8.05 1.72
CA ASP A 72 6.32 8.09 3.19
C ASP A 72 4.88 8.40 3.64
N ASP A 73 3.99 7.42 3.53
CA ASP A 73 2.59 7.55 3.96
C ASP A 73 2.18 6.34 4.81
N VAL A 74 1.16 6.52 5.63
CA VAL A 74 0.77 5.59 6.68
C VAL A 74 -0.44 4.79 6.22
N PHE A 75 -0.31 3.46 6.19
CA PHE A 75 -1.46 2.57 6.07
C PHE A 75 -2.31 2.65 7.33
N ARG A 76 -3.62 2.82 7.16
CA ARG A 76 -4.55 2.92 8.30
C ARG A 76 -5.34 1.63 8.45
N ARG A 77 -4.94 0.82 9.43
CA ARG A 77 -5.68 -0.38 9.86
C ARG A 77 -6.80 -0.02 10.83
N ILE A 78 -8.00 -0.52 10.56
CA ILE A 78 -9.18 -0.43 11.41
C ILE A 78 -9.72 -1.85 11.60
N PRO A 79 -9.49 -2.47 12.77
CA PRO A 79 -10.00 -3.81 13.05
C PRO A 79 -11.53 -3.83 13.07
N GLN A 80 -12.11 -4.98 12.73
CA GLN A 80 -13.55 -5.28 12.85
C GLN A 80 -14.47 -4.31 12.11
N HIS A 81 -14.04 -3.85 10.94
CA HIS A 81 -14.86 -3.02 10.06
C HIS A 81 -14.75 -3.51 8.62
N ILE A 82 -15.83 -3.30 7.86
CA ILE A 82 -15.92 -3.65 6.45
C ILE A 82 -16.43 -2.48 5.63
N LEU A 83 -16.23 -2.57 4.32
CA LEU A 83 -16.87 -1.71 3.33
C LEU A 83 -17.91 -2.53 2.55
N LEU A 84 -19.16 -2.48 3.00
CA LEU A 84 -20.23 -3.37 2.52
C LEU A 84 -20.57 -3.10 1.04
N GLY A 85 -20.62 -4.16 0.23
CA GLY A 85 -21.11 -4.09 -1.15
C GLY A 85 -20.19 -3.40 -2.16
N HIS A 86 -18.91 -3.18 -1.81
CA HIS A 86 -17.96 -2.43 -2.64
C HIS A 86 -16.72 -3.22 -3.07
N ALA A 87 -16.76 -4.55 -2.91
CA ALA A 87 -15.72 -5.46 -3.40
C ALA A 87 -15.49 -5.26 -4.90
N SER A 88 -14.26 -4.90 -5.27
CA SER A 88 -13.85 -4.77 -6.67
C SER A 88 -13.24 -6.08 -7.16
N GLU A 89 -12.50 -6.76 -6.29
CA GLU A 89 -11.93 -8.06 -6.57
C GLU A 89 -11.77 -8.88 -5.28
N VAL A 90 -11.78 -10.21 -5.39
CA VAL A 90 -11.55 -11.12 -4.27
C VAL A 90 -10.50 -12.15 -4.67
N ILE A 91 -9.44 -12.23 -3.87
CA ILE A 91 -8.28 -13.11 -4.09
C ILE A 91 -7.97 -13.91 -2.82
N SER A 92 -7.09 -14.90 -2.96
CA SER A 92 -6.56 -15.68 -1.83
C SER A 92 -5.11 -15.30 -1.56
N VAL A 93 -4.77 -15.05 -0.30
CA VAL A 93 -3.42 -14.68 0.14
C VAL A 93 -3.09 -15.38 1.46
N ALA A 94 -1.81 -15.51 1.81
CA ALA A 94 -1.38 -16.13 3.04
C ALA A 94 -1.35 -15.17 4.24
N SER A 95 -1.36 -13.84 4.02
CA SER A 95 -1.29 -12.85 5.09
C SER A 95 -1.90 -11.49 4.74
N GLU A 96 -2.19 -10.68 5.77
CA GLU A 96 -2.64 -9.29 5.60
C GLU A 96 -1.63 -8.46 4.80
N ASN A 97 -0.33 -8.62 5.10
CA ASN A 97 0.74 -7.93 4.38
C ASN A 97 0.76 -8.29 2.89
N GLU A 98 0.51 -9.56 2.56
CA GLU A 98 0.38 -10.00 1.18
C GLU A 98 -0.88 -9.42 0.51
N CYS A 99 -2.00 -9.31 1.22
CA CYS A 99 -3.19 -8.61 0.72
C CYS A 99 -2.88 -7.14 0.38
N VAL A 100 -2.12 -6.44 1.25
CA VAL A 100 -1.67 -5.06 0.99
C VAL A 100 -0.78 -5.02 -0.26
N LEU A 101 0.20 -5.92 -0.37
CA LEU A 101 1.09 -6.02 -1.53
C LEU A 101 0.31 -6.25 -2.84
N GLU A 102 -0.69 -7.13 -2.82
CA GLU A 102 -1.54 -7.40 -3.97
C GLU A 102 -2.40 -6.20 -4.34
N CYS A 103 -2.91 -5.45 -3.36
CA CYS A 103 -3.63 -4.19 -3.60
C CYS A 103 -2.74 -3.15 -4.31
N ILE A 104 -1.47 -2.99 -3.89
CA ILE A 104 -0.54 -2.05 -4.52
C ILE A 104 -0.29 -2.44 -5.99
N LYS A 105 -0.14 -3.74 -6.27
CA LYS A 105 0.09 -4.27 -7.62
C LYS A 105 -1.18 -4.34 -8.47
N ALA A 106 -2.36 -4.30 -7.86
CA ALA A 106 -3.63 -4.55 -8.54
C ALA A 106 -3.87 -3.58 -9.70
N LYS A 107 -3.37 -2.35 -9.60
CA LYS A 107 -3.51 -1.36 -10.67
C LYS A 107 -2.86 -1.84 -11.96
N THR A 108 -1.61 -2.30 -11.88
CA THR A 108 -0.84 -2.74 -13.05
C THR A 108 -1.18 -4.16 -13.49
N MET A 109 -1.43 -5.05 -12.54
CA MET A 109 -1.66 -6.48 -12.83
C MET A 109 -3.10 -6.78 -13.24
N ARG A 110 -4.08 -5.97 -12.79
CA ARG A 110 -5.51 -6.29 -12.87
C ARG A 110 -6.39 -5.12 -13.29
N ALA A 111 -5.80 -3.96 -13.58
CA ALA A 111 -6.54 -2.72 -13.84
C ALA A 111 -7.50 -2.29 -12.71
N VAL A 112 -7.20 -2.69 -11.46
CA VAL A 112 -7.97 -2.32 -10.27
C VAL A 112 -7.17 -1.25 -9.50
N PRO A 113 -7.57 0.03 -9.51
CA PRO A 113 -6.94 1.07 -8.70
C PRO A 113 -7.34 0.89 -7.23
N CYS A 114 -6.70 -0.07 -6.56
CA CYS A 114 -7.05 -0.44 -5.20
C CYS A 114 -6.63 0.65 -4.19
N HIS A 115 -7.56 1.03 -3.32
CA HIS A 115 -7.41 2.07 -2.30
C HIS A 115 -7.61 1.53 -0.87
N SER A 116 -8.28 0.40 -0.71
CA SER A 116 -8.42 -0.27 0.58
C SER A 116 -8.61 -1.78 0.41
N ILE A 117 -8.28 -2.53 1.46
CA ILE A 117 -8.47 -3.97 1.52
C ILE A 117 -9.34 -4.38 2.71
N LEU A 118 -9.95 -5.56 2.61
CA LEU A 118 -10.43 -6.34 3.74
C LEU A 118 -9.67 -7.66 3.76
N HIS A 119 -9.11 -8.03 4.91
CA HIS A 119 -8.44 -9.32 5.08
C HIS A 119 -9.12 -10.13 6.19
N TYR A 120 -9.51 -11.36 5.87
CA TYR A 120 -10.17 -12.31 6.77
C TYR A 120 -9.20 -13.43 7.16
N PRO A 121 -8.40 -13.26 8.24
CA PRO A 121 -7.28 -14.15 8.54
C PRO A 121 -7.69 -15.60 8.88
N ASP A 122 -8.93 -15.82 9.30
CA ASP A 122 -9.43 -17.15 9.66
C ASP A 122 -9.84 -17.99 8.42
N PHE A 123 -9.79 -17.42 7.21
CA PHE A 123 -10.15 -18.09 5.96
C PHE A 123 -8.90 -18.37 5.11
N ALA A 124 -8.80 -19.59 4.57
CA ALA A 124 -7.67 -20.02 3.76
C ALA A 124 -7.77 -19.62 2.27
N SER A 125 -8.96 -19.25 1.80
CA SER A 125 -9.21 -18.84 0.42
C SER A 125 -10.25 -17.73 0.36
N LEU A 126 -10.20 -16.93 -0.71
CA LEU A 126 -11.07 -15.77 -0.95
C LEU A 126 -11.11 -14.82 0.27
N ASN A 127 -9.96 -14.69 0.93
CA ASN A 127 -9.78 -14.04 2.22
C ASN A 127 -9.25 -12.61 2.10
N CYS A 128 -8.95 -12.14 0.88
CA CYS A 128 -8.48 -10.79 0.61
C CYS A 128 -9.40 -10.12 -0.41
N ILE A 129 -10.09 -9.06 0.02
CA ILE A 129 -10.99 -8.28 -0.81
C ILE A 129 -10.32 -6.95 -1.12
N LEU A 130 -10.19 -6.64 -2.41
CA LEU A 130 -9.63 -5.38 -2.91
C LEU A 130 -10.77 -4.41 -3.23
N ASN A 131 -10.64 -3.15 -2.81
CA ASN A 131 -11.64 -2.12 -3.06
C ASN A 131 -11.00 -0.88 -3.70
N VAL A 132 -11.68 -0.32 -4.71
CA VAL A 132 -11.34 1.01 -5.28
C VAL A 132 -11.88 2.17 -4.42
N HIS A 133 -12.57 1.87 -3.32
CA HIS A 133 -13.17 2.84 -2.43
C HIS A 133 -12.51 2.81 -1.05
N THR A 134 -12.79 3.84 -0.24
CA THR A 134 -12.32 3.95 1.14
C THR A 134 -13.50 4.26 2.05
N ARG A 135 -13.28 4.22 3.37
CA ARG A 135 -14.25 4.66 4.38
C ARG A 135 -14.69 6.12 4.20
N HIS A 136 -13.88 6.93 3.50
CA HIS A 136 -14.18 8.33 3.24
C HIS A 136 -15.06 8.49 2.00
N THR A 137 -14.80 7.74 0.93
CA THR A 137 -15.57 7.83 -0.32
C THR A 137 -16.90 7.06 -0.25
N LYS A 138 -17.01 6.07 0.65
CA LYS A 138 -18.20 5.24 0.86
C LYS A 138 -18.55 5.11 2.36
N ASN A 139 -18.56 6.22 3.08
CA ASN A 139 -18.79 6.27 4.54
C ASN A 139 -20.06 5.54 5.02
N GLN A 140 -21.16 5.63 4.28
CA GLN A 140 -22.45 5.04 4.63
C GLN A 140 -22.45 3.51 4.59
N TYR A 141 -21.43 2.91 3.96
CA TYR A 141 -21.23 1.47 3.86
C TYR A 141 -20.08 0.97 4.75
N PHE A 142 -19.42 1.88 5.46
CA PHE A 142 -18.38 1.54 6.42
C PHE A 142 -19.03 1.16 7.75
N THR A 143 -19.13 -0.14 8.00
CA THR A 143 -19.89 -0.70 9.13
C THR A 143 -19.03 -1.67 9.92
N PRO A 144 -19.28 -1.85 11.23
CA PRO A 144 -18.66 -2.93 11.98
C PRO A 144 -19.02 -4.30 11.39
N GLU A 145 -18.07 -5.23 11.42
CA GLU A 145 -18.29 -6.66 11.21
C GLU A 145 -18.45 -7.34 12.57
N LEU A 146 -19.40 -8.28 12.66
CA LEU A 146 -19.81 -8.88 13.92
C LEU A 146 -19.64 -10.40 13.95
N ALA A 147 -19.59 -11.06 12.78
CA ALA A 147 -19.56 -12.51 12.67
C ALA A 147 -18.14 -13.06 12.50
N TYR A 148 -17.28 -12.36 11.77
CA TYR A 148 -15.97 -12.85 11.39
C TYR A 148 -14.87 -11.87 11.79
N LYS A 149 -13.66 -12.39 12.06
CA LYS A 149 -12.50 -11.52 12.21
C LYS A 149 -12.12 -10.94 10.87
N VAL A 150 -11.99 -9.63 10.82
CA VAL A 150 -11.60 -8.90 9.63
C VAL A 150 -10.80 -7.67 9.99
N ASP A 151 -9.81 -7.37 9.16
CA ASP A 151 -9.06 -6.13 9.19
C ASP A 151 -9.33 -5.33 7.92
N TYR A 152 -9.82 -4.09 8.10
CA TYR A 152 -9.85 -3.10 7.03
C TYR A 152 -8.53 -2.32 7.04
N VAL A 153 -7.88 -2.21 5.89
CA VAL A 153 -6.66 -1.40 5.73
C VAL A 153 -6.84 -0.43 4.59
N GLU A 154 -6.66 0.86 4.88
CA GLU A 154 -6.68 1.93 3.89
C GLU A 154 -5.25 2.29 3.46
N LEU A 155 -5.04 2.40 2.15
CA LEU A 155 -3.74 2.73 1.58
C LEU A 155 -3.49 4.23 1.58
N GLY A 156 -2.24 4.61 1.80
CA GLY A 156 -1.79 5.99 1.71
C GLY A 156 -1.98 6.60 0.32
N SER A 157 -2.15 7.91 0.29
CA SER A 157 -2.24 8.72 -0.93
C SER A 157 -1.03 8.55 -1.85
N CYS A 158 0.19 8.47 -1.30
CA CYS A 158 1.39 8.28 -2.14
C CYS A 158 1.40 6.92 -2.82
N VAL A 159 0.80 5.89 -2.22
CA VAL A 159 0.72 4.53 -2.78
C VAL A 159 -0.21 4.52 -3.99
N THR A 160 -1.39 5.09 -3.80
CA THR A 160 -2.43 5.17 -4.82
C THR A 160 -2.05 6.09 -5.98
N THR A 161 -1.18 7.08 -5.73
CA THR A 161 -0.65 8.01 -6.73
C THR A 161 0.65 7.52 -7.39
N ALA A 162 1.53 6.81 -6.69
CA ALA A 162 2.78 6.27 -7.24
C ALA A 162 2.52 5.25 -8.34
N ALA A 163 1.46 4.44 -8.20
CA ALA A 163 0.98 3.58 -9.26
C ALA A 163 0.49 4.36 -10.51
N ALA A 164 0.21 5.66 -10.41
CA ALA A 164 -0.09 6.55 -11.54
C ALA A 164 1.17 7.17 -12.17
N VAL A 165 2.24 7.38 -11.42
CA VAL A 165 3.50 7.95 -11.95
C VAL A 165 4.21 6.95 -12.87
N ASP A 166 4.19 5.66 -12.55
CA ASP A 166 4.78 4.60 -13.39
C ASP A 166 4.07 4.48 -14.75
N GLU A 167 2.75 4.64 -14.79
CA GLU A 167 1.98 4.65 -16.04
C GLU A 167 2.29 5.88 -16.90
N VAL A 168 2.37 7.06 -16.31
CA VAL A 168 2.71 8.29 -17.04
C VAL A 168 4.13 8.21 -17.61
N SER A 169 5.07 7.57 -16.91
CA SER A 169 6.44 7.37 -17.40
C SER A 169 6.48 6.38 -18.57
N LYS A 170 5.77 5.24 -18.45
CA LYS A 170 5.65 4.23 -19.52
C LYS A 170 4.96 4.77 -20.77
N SER A 171 3.89 5.54 -20.63
CA SER A 171 3.20 6.17 -21.77
C SER A 171 4.11 7.15 -22.52
N ARG A 172 4.97 7.90 -21.80
CA ARG A 172 5.96 8.79 -22.43
C ARG A 172 7.06 8.03 -23.17
N GLN A 173 7.50 6.89 -22.64
CA GLN A 173 8.48 6.02 -23.32
C GLN A 173 7.90 5.42 -24.60
N ILE A 174 6.68 4.89 -24.55
CA ILE A 174 5.99 4.33 -25.72
C ILE A 174 5.79 5.39 -26.80
N GLU A 175 5.39 6.61 -26.42
CA GLU A 175 5.23 7.74 -27.35
C GLU A 175 6.58 8.19 -27.95
N ALA A 176 7.66 8.15 -27.18
CA ALA A 176 9.00 8.48 -27.66
C ALA A 176 9.53 7.43 -28.66
N GLU A 177 9.34 6.14 -28.37
CA GLU A 177 9.70 5.05 -29.28
C GLU A 177 8.88 5.09 -30.58
N ARG A 178 7.57 5.38 -30.49
CA ARG A 178 6.71 5.54 -31.65
C ARG A 178 7.18 6.68 -32.56
N LYS A 179 7.53 7.84 -32.00
CA LYS A 179 8.06 8.97 -32.76
C LYS A 179 9.39 8.66 -33.44
N LEU A 180 10.24 7.84 -32.81
CA LEU A 180 11.51 7.43 -33.40
C LEU A 180 11.28 6.50 -34.60
N LEU A 181 10.33 5.56 -34.51
CA LEU A 181 9.96 4.69 -35.62
C LEU A 181 9.36 5.49 -36.79
N GLU A 182 8.47 6.45 -36.53
CA GLU A 182 7.90 7.33 -37.56
C GLU A 182 8.99 8.17 -38.27
N GLN A 183 10.06 8.56 -37.56
CA GLN A 183 11.20 9.28 -38.16
C GLN A 183 12.08 8.38 -39.04
N LEU A 184 12.24 7.11 -38.68
CA LEU A 184 13.00 6.13 -39.47
C LEU A 184 12.26 5.77 -40.76
N ASP A 185 10.93 5.64 -40.71
CA ASP A 185 10.09 5.41 -41.89
C ASP A 185 10.07 6.61 -42.84
N ALA A 186 10.19 7.84 -42.31
CA ALA A 186 10.23 9.07 -43.09
C ALA A 186 11.58 9.35 -43.78
N ASN A 187 12.66 8.65 -43.40
CA ASN A 187 13.99 8.84 -43.98
C ASN A 187 14.65 7.49 -44.30
N PRO A 188 14.18 6.75 -45.32
CA PRO A 188 14.75 5.47 -45.67
C PRO A 188 16.19 5.69 -46.15
N THR A 189 17.16 5.22 -45.37
CA THR A 189 18.57 5.20 -45.76
C THR A 189 18.72 4.26 -46.95
N VAL A 190 18.72 4.80 -48.17
CA VAL A 190 18.99 4.02 -49.39
C VAL A 190 20.47 3.64 -49.38
N ILE A 191 20.76 2.39 -49.01
CA ILE A 191 22.09 1.82 -49.18
C ILE A 191 22.24 1.45 -50.66
N GLU A 192 22.84 2.34 -51.46
CA GLU A 192 23.21 2.03 -52.83
C GLU A 192 24.40 1.06 -52.86
N PHE A 193 24.14 -0.17 -53.28
CA PHE A 193 25.20 -1.12 -53.63
C PHE A 193 25.76 -0.77 -55.01
N ARG A 194 26.99 -0.24 -55.07
CA ARG A 194 27.75 -0.16 -56.33
C ARG A 194 28.01 -1.59 -56.85
N LYS A 195 27.42 -1.92 -58.00
CA LYS A 195 27.82 -3.10 -58.77
C LYS A 195 29.23 -2.86 -59.34
N HIS A 196 30.13 -3.82 -59.11
CA HIS A 196 31.44 -3.91 -59.78
C HIS A 196 31.29 -4.20 -61.26
#